data_AF-A0A815NPM3-F1
#
_entry.id   AF-A0A815NPM3-F1
#
_cell.length_a   1.000
_cell.length_b   1.000
_cell.length_c   1.000
_cell.angle_alpha   90.00
_cell.angle_beta   90.00
_cell.angle_gamma   90.00
#
_symmetry.space_group_name_H-M   'P 1'
#
loop_
_entity.id
_entity.type
_entity.pdbx_description
1 polymer ?
#
loop_
_entity_poly.entity_id
_entity_poly.type
_entity_poly.pdbx_seq_one_letter_code
_entity_poly.pdbx_strand_id
1 'polypeptide(L)'
;MANDQQQLALIEKPLHLSYLRDFRVEQCQLFLQHKCTQHRPFSCFYWHFQNQRRRRPFRRADGTFSYDPDFYCNDYDEQSGVCRNGDE
;
A
#
# COMPACT_ATOMS: atom_id res chain seq x y z
N MET A 1 28.05 10.01 -2.89
CA MET A 1 26.58 9.92 -2.95
C MET A 1 26.04 8.50 -3.20
N ALA A 2 26.87 7.50 -3.57
CA ALA A 2 26.42 6.11 -3.71
C ALA A 2 26.42 5.29 -2.40
N ASN A 3 27.05 5.79 -1.33
CA ASN A 3 27.32 5.03 -0.10
C ASN A 3 26.17 5.08 0.93
N ASP A 4 25.42 6.19 0.98
CA ASP A 4 24.37 6.37 2.00
C ASP A 4 23.12 5.53 1.74
N GLN A 5 22.77 5.29 0.47
CA GLN A 5 21.63 4.43 0.11
C GLN A 5 21.87 2.95 0.41
N GLN A 6 23.13 2.49 0.33
CA GLN A 6 23.50 1.13 0.71
C GLN A 6 23.56 0.93 2.23
N GLN A 7 23.82 2.00 3.00
CA GLN A 7 23.90 1.92 4.45
C GLN A 7 22.51 1.88 5.14
N LEU A 8 21.49 2.52 4.56
CA LEU A 8 20.10 2.44 5.04
C LEU A 8 19.49 1.03 4.92
N ALA A 9 19.86 0.27 3.87
CA ALA A 9 19.35 -1.08 3.65
C ALA A 9 19.82 -2.10 4.71
N LEU A 10 20.86 -1.79 5.48
CA LEU A 10 21.37 -2.62 6.59
C LEU A 10 20.65 -2.36 7.92
N ILE A 11 19.91 -1.25 8.04
CA ILE A 11 19.22 -0.84 9.27
C ILE A 11 17.74 -1.26 9.24
N GLU A 12 17.16 -1.35 8.04
CA GLU A 12 15.74 -1.63 7.88
C GLU A 12 15.43 -3.13 7.97
N LYS A 13 14.48 -3.50 8.83
CA LYS A 13 14.08 -4.90 8.98
C LYS A 13 13.47 -5.41 7.67
N PRO A 14 13.79 -6.65 7.23
CA PRO A 14 13.22 -7.21 6.00
C PRO A 14 11.69 -7.15 5.93
N LEU A 15 11.02 -7.27 7.09
CA LEU A 15 9.56 -7.17 7.21
C LEU A 15 9.04 -5.79 6.79
N HIS A 16 9.75 -4.70 7.04
CA HIS A 16 9.26 -3.38 6.69
C HIS A 16 9.21 -3.18 5.18
N LEU A 17 10.19 -3.74 4.45
CA LEU A 17 10.21 -3.69 2.99
C LEU A 17 8.99 -4.41 2.37
N SER A 18 8.57 -5.56 2.92
CA SER A 18 7.36 -6.23 2.45
C SER A 18 6.09 -5.47 2.81
N TYR A 19 6.02 -4.85 4.00
CA TYR A 19 4.88 -4.01 4.37
C TYR A 19 4.74 -2.78 3.46
N LEU A 20 5.83 -2.06 3.20
CA LEU A 20 5.82 -0.91 2.30
C LEU A 20 5.35 -1.29 0.90
N ARG A 21 5.80 -2.45 0.41
CA ARG A 21 5.55 -2.95 -0.94
C ARG A 21 4.17 -3.56 -1.14
N ASP A 22 3.70 -4.37 -0.20
CA ASP A 22 2.63 -5.36 -0.45
C ASP A 22 1.43 -5.23 0.50
N PHE A 23 1.57 -4.55 1.64
CA PHE A 23 0.48 -4.47 2.62
C PHE A 23 -0.73 -3.77 2.03
N ARG A 24 -1.84 -4.51 1.97
CA ARG A 24 -3.13 -4.07 1.43
C ARG A 24 -3.06 -3.59 -0.02
N VAL A 25 -2.08 -4.04 -0.81
CA VAL A 25 -2.01 -3.75 -2.24
C VAL A 25 -2.87 -4.73 -3.04
N GLU A 26 -2.74 -6.02 -2.73
CA GLU A 26 -3.44 -7.11 -3.42
C GLU A 26 -4.71 -7.58 -2.69
N GLN A 27 -5.69 -8.08 -3.46
CA GLN A 27 -6.96 -8.59 -2.93
C GLN A 27 -6.79 -9.95 -2.28
N CYS A 28 -7.42 -10.17 -1.13
CA CYS A 28 -7.41 -11.46 -0.46
C CYS A 28 -8.22 -12.51 -1.25
N GLN A 29 -7.55 -13.48 -1.87
CA GLN A 29 -8.22 -14.56 -2.60
C GLN A 29 -9.03 -15.48 -1.67
N LEU A 30 -8.60 -15.66 -0.42
CA LEU A 30 -9.36 -16.45 0.57
C LEU A 30 -10.65 -15.75 0.98
N PHE A 31 -10.68 -14.42 1.00
CA PHE A 31 -11.89 -13.66 1.34
C PHE A 31 -12.96 -13.79 0.26
N LEU A 32 -12.57 -13.76 -1.02
CA LEU A 32 -13.48 -14.02 -2.16
C LEU A 32 -14.15 -15.40 -2.08
N GLN A 33 -13.47 -16.36 -1.45
CA GLN A 33 -13.99 -17.71 -1.22
C GLN A 33 -14.68 -17.86 0.16
N HIS A 34 -14.84 -16.78 0.93
CA HIS A 34 -15.33 -16.80 2.31
C HIS A 34 -14.52 -17.68 3.29
N LYS A 35 -13.23 -17.90 2.99
CA LYS A 35 -12.29 -18.73 3.77
C LYS A 35 -11.27 -17.94 4.58
N CYS A 36 -11.20 -16.62 4.42
CA CYS A 36 -10.26 -15.81 5.20
C CYS A 36 -10.64 -15.82 6.68
N THR A 37 -9.77 -16.28 7.57
CA THR A 37 -9.99 -16.24 9.03
C THR A 37 -9.48 -14.96 9.69
N GLN A 38 -8.71 -14.15 8.94
CA GLN A 38 -8.11 -12.89 9.39
C GLN A 38 -8.93 -11.66 8.97
N HIS A 39 -10.18 -11.84 8.56
CA HIS A 39 -11.09 -10.73 8.28
C HIS A 39 -11.73 -10.18 9.55
N ARG A 40 -11.76 -10.97 10.64
CA ARG A 40 -12.21 -10.60 11.99
C ARG A 40 -11.40 -11.40 13.04
N PRO A 41 -10.47 -10.77 13.79
CA PRO A 41 -10.10 -9.35 13.75
C PRO A 41 -9.43 -8.99 12.42
N PHE A 42 -9.45 -7.70 12.02
CA PHE A 42 -8.99 -7.19 10.72
C PHE A 42 -7.46 -7.26 10.51
N SER A 43 -6.84 -8.41 10.75
CA SER A 43 -5.40 -8.65 10.71
C SER A 43 -4.89 -9.18 9.36
N CYS A 44 -5.77 -9.38 8.37
CA CYS A 44 -5.35 -9.83 7.04
C CYS A 44 -4.41 -8.80 6.39
N PHE A 45 -3.35 -9.32 5.78
CA PHE A 45 -2.35 -8.53 5.05
C PHE A 45 -2.87 -8.00 3.71
N TYR A 46 -3.88 -8.66 3.15
CA TYR A 46 -4.52 -8.32 1.88
C TYR A 46 -5.82 -7.55 2.12
N TRP A 47 -6.26 -6.77 1.13
CA TRP A 47 -7.51 -6.02 1.27
C TRP A 47 -8.74 -6.91 0.98
N HIS A 48 -9.86 -6.61 1.64
CA HIS A 48 -11.13 -7.31 1.47
C HIS A 48 -12.15 -6.45 0.73
N PHE A 49 -12.21 -5.17 1.10
CA PHE A 49 -13.06 -4.17 0.46
C PHE A 49 -12.19 -3.13 -0.24
N GLN A 50 -12.72 -2.53 -1.30
CA GLN A 50 -11.99 -1.60 -2.16
C GLN A 50 -11.42 -0.41 -1.37
N ASN A 51 -12.14 0.12 -0.39
CA ASN A 51 -11.66 1.21 0.47
C ASN A 51 -10.52 0.84 1.42
N GLN A 52 -10.19 -0.45 1.54
CA GLN A 52 -9.02 -0.93 2.26
C GLN A 52 -7.79 -1.09 1.36
N ARG A 53 -7.97 -1.00 0.04
CA ARG A 53 -6.88 -1.12 -0.93
C ARG A 53 -5.95 0.08 -0.79
N ARG A 54 -4.66 -0.19 -0.78
CA ARG A 54 -3.59 0.80 -0.78
C ARG A 54 -2.84 0.74 -2.10
N ARG A 55 -2.51 1.90 -2.67
CA ARG A 55 -1.59 2.00 -3.80
C ARG A 55 -0.16 1.78 -3.31
N ARG A 56 0.65 1.03 -4.05
CA ARG A 56 2.08 0.86 -3.73
C ARG A 56 2.81 2.20 -3.97
N PRO A 57 3.47 2.80 -2.95
CA PRO A 57 4.28 3.97 -3.19
C PRO A 57 5.53 3.59 -4.00
N PHE A 58 5.86 4.41 -4.98
CA PHE A 58 7.15 4.32 -5.67
C PHE A 58 7.74 5.70 -5.88
N ARG A 59 9.07 5.77 -5.88
CA ARG A 59 9.81 6.99 -6.20
C ARG A 59 10.10 7.00 -7.70
N ARG A 60 9.67 8.06 -8.38
CA ARG A 60 9.93 8.31 -9.80
C ARG A 60 11.40 8.70 -10.01
N ALA A 61 11.85 8.66 -11.26
CA ALA A 61 13.23 8.97 -11.63
C ALA A 61 13.62 10.44 -11.35
N ASP A 62 12.65 11.34 -11.39
CA ASP A 62 12.79 12.76 -11.04
C ASP A 62 12.90 13.02 -9.53
N GLY A 63 12.80 11.96 -8.71
CA GLY A 63 12.90 12.03 -7.26
C GLY A 63 11.56 12.24 -6.55
N THR A 64 10.47 12.50 -7.27
CA THR A 64 9.12 12.65 -6.72
C THR A 64 8.48 11.30 -6.37
N PHE A 65 7.45 11.28 -5.52
CA PHE A 65 6.68 10.07 -5.21
C PHE A 65 5.46 9.92 -6.13
N SER A 66 4.96 8.69 -6.24
CA SER A 66 3.76 8.34 -7.03
C SER A 66 2.49 9.05 -6.56
N TYR A 67 2.43 9.44 -5.30
CA TYR A 67 1.39 10.27 -4.71
C TYR A 67 2.00 11.03 -3.53
N ASP A 68 1.37 12.14 -3.14
CA ASP A 68 1.83 12.97 -2.05
C ASP A 68 1.51 12.33 -0.68
N PRO A 69 2.48 12.23 0.26
CA PRO A 69 2.23 11.67 1.59
C PRO A 69 1.51 12.62 2.55
N ASP A 70 1.52 13.94 2.27
CA ASP A 70 1.03 14.99 3.16
C ASP A 70 -0.30 15.58 2.68
N PHE A 71 -0.52 15.63 1.36
CA PHE A 71 -1.73 16.17 0.75
C PHE A 71 -2.74 15.08 0.38
N TYR A 72 -3.90 15.08 1.05
CA TYR A 72 -4.99 14.14 0.80
C TYR A 72 -5.79 14.51 -0.46
N CYS A 73 -6.29 13.48 -1.16
CA CYS A 73 -7.11 13.64 -2.36
C CYS A 73 -8.56 13.98 -2.00
N ASN A 74 -9.06 15.14 -2.45
CA ASN A 74 -10.46 15.55 -2.22
C ASN A 74 -11.47 14.79 -3.07
N ASP A 75 -11.03 14.18 -4.18
CA ASP A 75 -11.89 13.43 -5.11
C ASP A 75 -11.98 11.93 -4.78
N TYR A 76 -11.31 11.48 -3.72
CA TYR A 76 -11.35 10.09 -3.26
C TYR A 76 -12.61 9.86 -2.42
N ASP A 77 -13.45 8.93 -2.86
CA ASP A 77 -14.61 8.50 -2.07
C ASP A 77 -14.20 7.41 -1.08
N GLU A 78 -14.16 7.75 0.22
CA GLU A 78 -13.76 6.84 1.29
C GLU A 78 -14.71 5.64 1.47
N GLN A 79 -15.97 5.77 1.03
CA GLN A 79 -16.94 4.68 1.14
C GLN A 79 -16.72 3.61 0.07
N SER A 80 -16.58 4.01 -1.21
CA SER A 80 -16.33 3.07 -2.31
C SER A 80 -14.86 2.70 -2.50
N GLY A 81 -13.93 3.54 -2.05
CA GLY A 81 -12.50 3.35 -2.28
C GLY A 81 -12.04 3.69 -3.70
N VAL A 82 -12.74 4.62 -4.36
CA VAL A 82 -12.49 5.00 -5.77
C VAL A 82 -12.14 6.48 -5.86
N CYS A 83 -11.08 6.79 -6.60
CA CYS A 83 -10.76 8.14 -7.07
C CYS A 83 -11.05 8.23 -8.57
N ARG A 84 -11.60 9.35 -9.04
CA ARG A 84 -11.81 9.59 -10.48
C ARG A 84 -10.51 9.60 -11.29
N ASN A 85 -9.42 10.02 -10.68
CA ASN A 85 -8.10 10.04 -11.28
C ASN A 85 -7.40 8.67 -11.20
N GLY A 86 -8.03 7.69 -10.55
CA GLY A 86 -7.49 6.33 -10.44
C GLY A 86 -6.20 6.28 -9.62
N ASP A 87 -5.23 5.51 -10.12
CA ASP A 87 -3.94 5.30 -9.46
C ASP A 87 -2.87 6.33 -9.84
N GLU A 88 -3.16 7.24 -10.77
CA GLU A 88 -2.22 8.27 -11.23
C GLU A 88 -2.04 9.44 -10.24
#